data_AF-A0AA42B793-F1
#
_entry.id   AF-A0AA42B793-F1
#
_cell.length_a   1.000
_cell.length_b   1.000
_cell.length_c   1.000
_cell.angle_alpha   90.00
_cell.angle_beta   90.00
_cell.angle_gamma   90.00
#
_symmetry.space_group_name_H-M   'P 1'
#
loop_
_entity.id
_entity.type
_entity.pdbx_description
1 polymer ?
#
loop_
_entity_poly.entity_id
_entity_poly.type
_entity_poly.pdbx_seq_one_letter_code
_entity_poly.pdbx_strand_id
1 'polypeptide(L)'
;MEQAAISWLANEKRLNEWSITLDCQPDVECYSQHRIHKKSGHHVQFSSVDFQGILTVENPDTFFKKYREGFGRAKAMGCGLMMIRPA
;
A
#
# COMPACT_ATOMS: atom_id res chain seq x y z
N MET A 1 0.92 9.94 13.05
CA MET A 1 0.56 9.69 11.63
C MET A 1 1.21 8.41 11.15
N GLU A 2 2.52 8.29 11.31
CA GLU A 2 3.31 7.09 11.05
C GLU A 2 2.73 5.81 11.69
N GLN A 3 2.45 5.82 12.99
CA GLN A 3 1.83 4.67 13.67
C GLN A 3 0.51 4.22 13.01
N ALA A 4 -0.32 5.17 12.56
CA ALA A 4 -1.58 4.83 11.90
C ALA A 4 -1.36 4.23 10.50
N ALA A 5 -0.31 4.67 9.80
CA ALA A 5 0.10 4.11 8.52
C ALA A 5 0.64 2.67 8.69
N ILE A 6 1.49 2.47 9.70
CA ILE A 6 2.00 1.13 10.07
C ILE A 6 0.83 0.22 10.44
N SER A 7 -0.07 0.65 11.33
CA SER A 7 -1.26 -0.13 11.69
C SER A 7 -2.20 -0.41 10.51
N TRP A 8 -2.19 0.45 9.48
CA TRP A 8 -2.97 0.21 8.27
C TRP A 8 -2.37 -0.93 7.44
N LEU A 9 -1.05 -0.94 7.25
CA LEU A 9 -0.35 -1.99 6.49
C LEU A 9 -0.31 -3.31 7.27
N ALA A 10 0.03 -3.25 8.56
CA ALA A 10 0.15 -4.40 9.47
C ALA A 10 -1.21 -4.96 9.94
N ASN A 11 -2.32 -4.58 9.30
CA ASN A 11 -3.63 -5.11 9.63
C ASN A 11 -3.74 -6.58 9.20
N GLU A 12 -3.91 -7.49 10.15
CA GLU A 12 -3.93 -8.95 9.92
C GLU A 12 -4.90 -9.37 8.81
N LYS A 13 -6.10 -8.79 8.77
CA LYS A 13 -7.07 -9.12 7.72
C LYS A 13 -6.53 -8.81 6.33
N ARG A 14 -5.85 -7.68 6.14
CA ARG A 14 -5.23 -7.31 4.86
C ARG A 14 -4.07 -8.23 4.54
N LEU A 15 -3.18 -8.48 5.50
CA LEU A 15 -2.02 -9.36 5.32
C LEU A 15 -2.47 -10.77 4.89
N ASN A 16 -3.48 -11.32 5.56
CA ASN A 16 -4.08 -12.61 5.21
C ASN A 16 -4.75 -12.59 3.83
N GLU A 17 -5.50 -11.54 3.48
CA GLU A 17 -6.11 -11.38 2.15
C GLU A 17 -5.06 -11.26 1.03
N TRP A 18 -3.88 -10.75 1.35
CA TRP A 18 -2.76 -10.61 0.41
C TRP A 18 -1.82 -11.81 0.43
N SER A 19 -2.02 -12.73 1.38
CA SER A 19 -1.18 -13.90 1.64
C SER A 19 0.29 -13.54 1.84
N ILE A 20 0.53 -12.53 2.68
CA ILE A 20 1.88 -12.10 3.07
C ILE A 20 1.98 -11.94 4.59
N THR A 21 3.18 -12.11 5.13
CA THR A 21 3.55 -11.67 6.47
C THR A 21 4.63 -10.60 6.38
N LEU A 22 4.71 -9.76 7.42
CA LEU A 22 5.79 -8.77 7.54
C LEU A 22 6.85 -9.34 8.48
N ASP A 23 8.09 -9.43 8.02
CA ASP A 23 9.18 -10.03 8.79
C ASP A 23 9.66 -9.07 9.92
N CYS A 24 9.43 -7.77 9.71
CA CYS A 24 9.68 -6.72 10.67
C CYS A 24 8.67 -5.59 10.49
N GLN A 25 8.66 -4.62 11.41
CA GLN A 25 7.87 -3.41 11.23
C GLN A 25 8.40 -2.65 10.00
N PRO A 26 7.52 -2.26 9.06
CA PRO A 26 7.91 -1.51 7.87
C PRO A 26 8.29 -0.06 8.24
N ASP A 27 9.21 0.50 7.48
CA ASP A 27 9.56 1.91 7.52
C ASP A 27 8.56 2.74 6.72
N VAL A 28 8.27 3.95 7.20
CA VAL A 28 7.47 4.95 6.48
C VAL A 28 8.42 5.96 5.86
N GLU A 29 8.66 5.81 4.55
CA GLU A 29 9.62 6.63 3.81
C GLU A 29 9.08 8.03 3.51
N CYS A 30 7.83 8.10 3.07
CA CYS A 30 7.21 9.36 2.69
C CYS A 30 5.73 9.39 3.01
N TYR A 31 5.23 10.56 3.41
CA TYR A 31 3.82 10.90 3.42
C TYR A 31 3.60 12.12 2.53
N SER A 32 2.70 11.99 1.56
CA SER A 32 2.37 13.06 0.63
C SER A 32 0.88 13.34 0.63
N GLN A 33 0.49 14.61 0.73
CA GLN A 33 -0.89 15.04 0.55
C GLN A 33 -1.09 15.58 -0.86
N HIS A 34 -2.02 14.97 -1.59
CA HIS A 34 -2.35 15.33 -2.97
C HIS A 34 -3.63 16.15 -3.00
N ARG A 35 -3.62 17.24 -3.78
CA ARG A 35 -4.80 18.06 -4.07
C ARG A 35 -4.90 18.28 -5.57
N ILE A 36 -5.98 17.81 -6.17
CA ILE A 36 -6.23 17.91 -7.60
C ILE A 36 -7.47 18.77 -7.83
N HIS A 37 -7.29 19.88 -8.53
CA HIS A 37 -8.36 20.78 -8.95
C HIS A 37 -8.78 20.45 -10.38
N LYS A 38 -10.00 19.96 -10.58
CA LYS A 38 -10.54 19.71 -11.92
C LYS A 38 -11.19 20.97 -12.48
N LYS A 39 -11.16 21.13 -13.81
CA LYS A 39 -11.83 22.24 -14.52
C LYS A 39 -13.34 22.33 -14.23
N SER A 40 -13.97 21.21 -13.86
CA SER A 40 -15.39 21.15 -13.50
C SER A 40 -15.71 21.74 -12.11
N GLY A 41 -14.73 22.27 -11.38
CA GLY A 41 -14.88 22.73 -9.99
C GLY A 41 -14.86 21.61 -8.95
N HIS A 42 -14.71 20.34 -9.36
CA HIS A 42 -14.54 19.23 -8.42
C HIS A 42 -13.12 19.18 -7.87
N HIS A 43 -13.03 18.92 -6.58
CA HIS A 43 -11.80 18.86 -5.81
C HIS A 43 -11.57 17.42 -5.35
N VAL A 44 -10.37 16.89 -5.58
CA VAL A 44 -9.96 15.57 -5.05
C VAL A 44 -8.80 15.80 -4.09
N GLN A 45 -8.94 15.27 -2.87
CA GLN A 45 -7.88 15.29 -1.87
C GLN A 45 -7.69 13.89 -1.32
N PHE A 46 -6.43 13.43 -1.29
CA PHE A 46 -6.06 12.17 -0.66
C PHE A 46 -4.60 12.26 -0.18
N SER A 47 -4.20 11.31 0.64
CA SER A 47 -2.80 11.17 1.05
C SER A 47 -2.26 9.81 0.61
N SER A 48 -0.99 9.77 0.23
CA SER A 48 -0.23 8.55 -0.03
C SER A 48 0.84 8.36 1.04
N VAL A 49 1.17 7.09 1.31
CA VAL A 49 2.28 6.71 2.17
C VAL A 49 3.13 5.71 1.40
N ASP A 50 4.43 5.96 1.37
CA ASP A 50 5.42 5.04 0.81
C ASP A 50 5.99 4.21 1.95
N PHE A 51 5.92 2.89 1.79
CA PHE A 51 6.41 1.93 2.77
C PHE A 51 7.62 1.18 2.20
N GLN A 52 8.58 0.89 3.08
CA GLN A 52 9.73 0.03 2.77
C GLN A 52 9.85 -1.05 3.85
N GLY A 53 10.25 -2.26 3.47
CA GLY A 53 10.43 -3.34 4.42
C GLY A 53 10.66 -4.70 3.78
N ILE A 54 10.62 -5.73 4.62
CA ILE A 54 10.78 -7.14 4.23
C ILE A 54 9.47 -7.86 4.55
N LEU A 55 9.02 -8.66 3.59
CA LEU A 55 7.80 -9.47 3.71
C LEU A 55 8.08 -10.88 3.19
N THR A 56 7.31 -11.83 3.71
CA THR A 56 7.29 -13.21 3.23
C THR A 56 5.96 -13.47 2.53
N VAL A 57 6.01 -14.05 1.32
CA VAL A 57 4.82 -14.50 0.60
C VAL A 57 4.44 -15.89 1.06
N GLU A 58 3.25 -16.05 1.61
CA GLU A 58 2.77 -17.34 2.13
C GLU A 58 2.18 -18.23 1.03
N ASN A 59 1.36 -17.64 0.15
CA ASN A 59 0.79 -18.33 -1.01
C ASN A 59 1.03 -17.51 -2.29
N PRO A 60 1.94 -17.95 -3.17
CA PRO A 60 2.27 -17.23 -4.40
C PRO A 60 1.06 -16.98 -5.32
N ASP A 61 0.15 -17.93 -5.48
CA ASP A 61 -0.99 -17.79 -6.40
C ASP A 61 -1.98 -16.72 -5.92
N THR A 62 -2.30 -16.74 -4.62
CA THR A 62 -3.14 -15.72 -3.98
C THR A 62 -2.48 -14.35 -4.06
N PHE A 63 -1.18 -14.28 -3.73
CA PHE A 63 -0.42 -13.05 -3.79
C PHE A 63 -0.38 -12.49 -5.21
N PHE A 64 -0.05 -13.28 -6.23
CA PHE A 64 0.02 -12.81 -7.63
C PHE A 64 -1.34 -12.39 -8.18
N LYS A 65 -2.44 -13.05 -7.77
CA LYS A 65 -3.78 -12.58 -8.08
C LYS A 65 -4.00 -11.19 -7.50
N LYS A 66 -3.65 -10.98 -6.23
CA LYS A 66 -3.80 -9.69 -5.56
C LYS A 66 -2.88 -8.61 -6.11
N TYR A 67 -1.64 -8.95 -6.40
CA TYR A 67 -0.59 -8.06 -6.88
C TYR A 67 -1.01 -7.38 -8.20
N ARG A 68 -1.64 -8.15 -9.11
CA ARG A 68 -2.19 -7.60 -10.36
C ARG A 68 -3.31 -6.59 -10.14
N GLU A 69 -4.08 -6.72 -9.06
CA GLU A 69 -5.12 -5.75 -8.72
C GLU A 69 -4.54 -4.50 -8.06
N GLY A 70 -3.37 -4.59 -7.43
CA GLY A 70 -2.77 -3.57 -6.57
C GLY A 70 -3.38 -3.50 -5.16
N PHE A 71 -2.68 -2.81 -4.27
CA PHE A 71 -2.98 -2.74 -2.84
C PHE A 71 -3.63 -1.41 -2.44
N GLY A 72 -4.60 -1.44 -1.53
CA GLY A 72 -5.24 -0.22 -1.02
C GLY A 72 -6.12 0.53 -2.04
N ARG A 73 -6.25 1.85 -1.84
CA ARG A 73 -7.13 2.76 -2.60
C ARG A 73 -6.33 3.64 -3.55
N ALA A 74 -7.02 4.48 -4.34
CA ALA A 74 -6.42 5.50 -5.21
C ALA A 74 -5.44 4.95 -6.28
N LYS A 75 -5.67 3.72 -6.76
CA LYS A 75 -4.81 3.04 -7.74
C LYS A 75 -4.62 3.79 -9.05
N ALA A 76 -5.67 4.47 -9.50
CA ALA A 76 -5.62 5.31 -10.70
C ALA A 76 -4.79 6.62 -10.50
N MET A 77 -4.32 6.90 -9.29
CA MET A 77 -3.59 8.12 -8.92
C MET A 77 -2.16 7.83 -8.47
N GLY A 78 -1.58 6.69 -8.90
CA GLY A 78 -0.20 6.33 -8.59
C GLY A 78 0.00 5.57 -7.28
N CYS A 79 -1.07 5.17 -6.57
CA CYS A 79 -0.97 4.36 -5.35
C CYS A 79 -1.13 2.86 -5.63
N GLY A 80 -0.68 2.04 -4.68
CA GLY A 80 -1.04 0.61 -4.63
C GLY A 80 -0.20 -0.33 -5.48
N LEU A 81 0.81 0.19 -6.17
CA LEU A 81 1.90 -0.64 -6.71
C LEU A 81 2.85 -0.99 -5.56
N MET A 82 3.20 -2.26 -5.43
CA MET A 82 4.25 -2.73 -4.53
C MET A 82 5.42 -3.16 -5.40
N MET A 83 6.61 -2.60 -5.17
CA MET A 83 7.82 -3.08 -5.85
C MET A 83 8.46 -4.15 -5.00
N ILE A 84 8.74 -5.32 -5.59
CA ILE A 84 9.37 -6.44 -4.89
C ILE A 84 10.63 -6.88 -5.60
N ARG A 85 11.61 -7.33 -4.83
CA ARG A 85 12.82 -8.02 -5.31
C ARG A 85 13.13 -9.19 -4.36
N PRO A 86 13.76 -10.27 -4.84
CA PRO A 86 14.35 -11.26 -3.94
C PRO A 86 15.33 -10.58 -2.97
N ALA A 87 15.46 -11.16 -1.77
CA ALA A 87 16.36 -10.67 -0.73
C ALA A 87 17.81 -10.62 -1.22
#